data_AF-A0A2W2E2C2-F1
#
_entry.id   AF-A0A2W2E2C2-F1
#
_cell.length_a   1.000
_cell.length_b   1.000
_cell.length_c   1.000
_cell.angle_alpha   90.00
_cell.angle_beta   90.00
_cell.angle_gamma   90.00
#
_symmetry.space_group_name_H-M   'P 1'
#
loop_
_entity.id
_entity.type
_entity.pdbx_description
1 polymer ?
#
loop_
_entity_poly.entity_id
_entity_poly.type
_entity_poly.pdbx_seq_one_letter_code
_entity_poly.pdbx_strand_id
1 'polypeptide(L)'
;MLRRLSQGARVYSAWWNVNSHNQLSFAAGDELVLAIDAFFPGSPEDHPGIGRWPELQAMTDFFVEFEERDEGYDWRGAWLAVIDQTTGARLNGEWLEQAHPYITVRVSDAVR
;
A
#
# COMPACT_ATOMS: atom_id res chain seq x y z
N MET A 1 -13.61 -4.49 3.90
CA MET A 1 -12.79 -5.69 3.62
C MET A 1 -11.52 -5.70 4.46
N LEU A 2 -10.64 -4.69 4.32
CA LEU A 2 -9.38 -4.56 5.07
C LEU A 2 -9.51 -4.78 6.58
N ARG A 3 -10.43 -4.06 7.24
CA ARG A 3 -10.71 -4.24 8.68
C ARG A 3 -11.03 -5.68 9.06
N ARG A 4 -11.85 -6.36 8.28
CA ARG A 4 -12.21 -7.77 8.51
C ARG A 4 -11.00 -8.70 8.34
N LEU A 5 -10.16 -8.47 7.34
CA LEU A 5 -8.93 -9.24 7.14
C LEU A 5 -7.94 -9.02 8.30
N SER A 6 -7.98 -7.85 8.94
CA SER A 6 -7.11 -7.52 10.06
C SER A 6 -7.53 -8.10 11.42
N GLN A 7 -8.61 -8.91 11.51
CA GLN A 7 -9.13 -9.53 12.75
C GLN A 7 -8.23 -10.65 13.35
N GLY A 8 -6.94 -10.60 13.05
CA GLY A 8 -5.92 -11.57 13.47
C GLY A 8 -4.60 -11.42 12.70
N ALA A 9 -4.48 -10.34 11.92
CA ALA A 9 -3.34 -10.08 11.06
C ALA A 9 -3.14 -8.56 10.91
N ARG A 10 -1.96 -8.21 10.41
CA ARG A 10 -1.64 -6.87 9.92
C ARG A 10 -1.81 -6.91 8.41
N VAL A 11 -2.57 -5.99 7.86
CA VAL A 11 -2.97 -6.03 6.45
C VAL A 11 -2.60 -4.73 5.77
N TYR A 12 -1.86 -4.86 4.68
CA TYR A 12 -1.51 -3.78 3.78
C TYR A 12 -2.34 -3.89 2.50
N SER A 13 -2.69 -2.76 1.91
CA SER A 13 -3.30 -2.70 0.59
C SER A 13 -2.74 -1.50 -0.15
N ALA A 14 -2.25 -1.73 -1.36
CA ALA A 14 -2.00 -0.71 -2.34
C ALA A 14 -2.97 -0.94 -3.51
N TRP A 15 -3.69 0.10 -3.93
CA TRP A 15 -4.57 0.02 -5.09
C TRP A 15 -4.55 1.33 -5.86
N TRP A 16 -4.78 1.25 -7.16
CA TRP A 16 -4.94 2.43 -8.02
C TRP A 16 -5.74 2.10 -9.27
N ASN A 17 -6.17 3.13 -10.00
CA ASN A 17 -6.85 2.99 -11.28
C ASN A 17 -6.43 4.06 -12.30
N VAL A 18 -6.97 3.93 -13.51
CA VAL A 18 -6.70 4.86 -14.63
C VAL A 18 -7.29 6.26 -14.43
N ASN A 19 -8.22 6.42 -13.48
CA ASN A 19 -8.86 7.69 -13.15
C ASN A 19 -8.13 8.42 -12.00
N SER A 20 -6.85 8.09 -11.77
CA SER A 20 -6.01 8.68 -10.73
C SER A 20 -6.46 8.42 -9.29
N HIS A 21 -7.47 7.57 -9.06
CA HIS A 21 -7.74 7.13 -7.70
C HIS A 21 -6.65 6.16 -7.28
N ASN A 22 -6.13 6.36 -6.08
CA ASN A 22 -5.02 5.59 -5.56
C ASN A 22 -5.13 5.59 -4.03
N GLN A 23 -4.75 4.49 -3.38
CA GLN A 23 -4.61 4.48 -1.92
C GLN A 23 -3.63 3.41 -1.46
N LEU A 24 -2.78 3.80 -0.51
CA LEU A 24 -2.06 2.89 0.38
C LEU A 24 -2.78 2.84 1.71
N SER A 25 -3.02 1.66 2.25
CA SER A 25 -3.74 1.47 3.51
C SER A 25 -3.11 0.42 4.38
N PHE A 26 -3.15 0.65 5.69
CA PHE A 26 -2.75 -0.30 6.72
C PHE A 26 -3.87 -0.49 7.74
N ALA A 27 -4.19 -1.75 8.03
CA ALA A 27 -5.19 -2.13 9.02
C ALA A 27 -4.63 -3.19 9.97
N ALA A 28 -4.96 -3.05 11.25
CA ALA A 28 -4.52 -3.96 12.31
C ALA A 28 -5.60 -4.07 13.38
N GLY A 29 -5.95 -5.31 13.75
CA GLY A 29 -6.86 -5.58 14.86
C GLY A 29 -8.23 -4.94 14.69
N ASP A 30 -8.81 -5.05 13.49
CA ASP A 30 -10.09 -4.45 13.04
C ASP A 30 -10.12 -2.93 12.81
N GLU A 31 -9.03 -2.23 13.09
CA GLU A 31 -8.87 -0.80 12.89
C GLU A 31 -8.23 -0.51 11.53
N LEU A 32 -8.75 0.47 10.80
CA LEU A 32 -8.02 1.08 9.67
C LEU A 32 -7.15 2.18 10.29
N VAL A 33 -5.86 1.95 10.34
CA VAL A 33 -4.89 2.79 11.06
C VAL A 33 -4.33 3.88 10.15
N LEU A 34 -4.13 3.56 8.86
CA LEU A 34 -3.53 4.48 7.90
C LEU A 34 -4.21 4.36 6.55
N ALA A 35 -4.44 5.49 5.89
CA ALA A 35 -4.90 5.56 4.51
C ALA A 35 -4.34 6.82 3.84
N ILE A 36 -3.43 6.64 2.88
CA ILE A 36 -2.68 7.71 2.24
C ILE A 36 -2.97 7.72 0.74
N ASP A 37 -3.23 8.91 0.19
CA ASP A 37 -3.22 9.16 -1.25
C ASP A 37 -1.78 9.49 -1.70
N ALA A 38 -1.35 8.90 -2.80
CA ALA A 38 -0.04 9.06 -3.39
C ALA A 38 0.25 10.50 -3.77
N PHE A 39 -0.71 11.24 -4.31
CA PHE A 39 -0.55 12.62 -4.75
C PHE A 39 -0.68 13.61 -3.60
N PHE A 40 -1.53 13.30 -2.62
CA PHE A 40 -1.81 14.16 -1.48
C PHE A 40 -1.72 13.39 -0.17
N PRO A 41 -0.51 13.01 0.28
CA PRO A 41 -0.35 12.19 1.47
C PRO A 41 -0.64 12.93 2.77
N GLY A 42 -0.59 14.27 2.74
CA GLY A 42 -0.62 15.12 3.92
C GLY A 42 0.69 15.06 4.70
N SER A 43 0.63 15.37 5.99
CA SER A 43 1.73 15.21 6.94
C SER A 43 1.49 14.00 7.85
N PRO A 44 2.54 13.39 8.45
CA PRO A 44 2.36 12.27 9.38
C PRO A 44 1.40 12.58 10.54
N GLU A 45 1.34 13.84 10.96
CA GLU A 45 0.46 14.34 12.03
C GLU A 45 -1.03 14.23 11.71
N ASP A 46 -1.38 14.21 10.41
CA ASP A 46 -2.76 14.05 9.93
C ASP A 46 -3.27 12.60 10.06
N HIS A 47 -2.38 11.65 10.40
CA HIS A 47 -2.67 10.21 10.46
C HIS A 47 -2.57 9.68 11.90
N PRO A 48 -3.61 9.88 12.72
CA PRO A 48 -3.62 9.43 14.10
C PRO A 48 -3.45 7.90 14.16
N GLY A 49 -2.42 7.44 14.86
CA GLY A 49 -2.10 6.01 14.98
C GLY A 49 -0.85 5.59 14.22
N ILE A 50 -0.28 6.43 13.36
CA ILE A 50 0.97 6.12 12.65
C ILE A 50 2.13 5.83 13.62
N GLY A 51 2.27 6.64 14.68
CA GLY A 51 3.31 6.47 15.70
C GLY A 51 3.12 5.25 16.62
N ARG A 52 1.98 4.56 16.54
CA ARG A 52 1.67 3.38 17.37
C ARG A 52 2.32 2.10 16.82
N TRP A 53 2.68 2.09 15.53
CA TRP A 53 3.13 0.90 14.83
C TRP A 53 4.53 1.14 14.24
N PRO A 54 5.59 0.50 14.79
CA PRO A 54 6.96 0.71 14.33
C PRO A 54 7.17 0.43 12.84
N GLU A 55 6.45 -0.54 12.27
CA GLU A 55 6.47 -0.83 10.83
C GLU A 55 6.04 0.36 9.94
N LEU A 56 5.22 1.28 10.44
CA LEU A 56 4.77 2.45 9.69
C LEU A 56 5.80 3.58 9.69
N GLN A 57 6.91 3.44 10.43
CA GLN A 57 8.03 4.38 10.31
C GLN A 57 8.62 4.36 8.90
N ALA A 58 8.63 3.21 8.21
CA ALA A 58 9.06 3.18 6.81
C ALA A 58 8.11 3.95 5.86
N MET A 59 6.87 4.21 6.29
CA MET A 59 5.89 5.00 5.54
C MET A 59 6.03 6.50 5.77
N THR A 60 6.79 6.95 6.79
CA THR A 60 6.92 8.41 7.02
C THR A 60 7.65 9.10 5.87
N ASP A 61 8.54 8.37 5.20
CA ASP A 61 9.27 8.86 4.03
C ASP A 61 8.36 9.06 2.80
N PHE A 62 7.08 8.67 2.85
CA PHE A 62 6.08 8.93 1.81
C PHE A 62 5.35 10.26 1.94
N PHE A 63 5.39 10.88 3.12
CA PHE A 63 4.80 12.19 3.35
C PHE A 63 5.74 13.27 2.81
N VAL A 64 5.94 13.21 1.49
CA VAL A 64 6.71 14.19 0.74
C VAL A 64 5.71 15.06 -0.01
N GLU A 65 5.84 16.36 0.16
CA GLU A 65 5.01 17.36 -0.52
C GLU A 65 5.17 17.23 -2.03
N PHE A 66 4.13 17.59 -2.77
CA PHE A 66 4.11 17.41 -4.23
C PHE A 66 5.26 18.16 -4.91
N GLU A 67 5.60 19.34 -4.39
CA GLU A 67 6.66 20.23 -4.89
C GLU A 67 8.08 19.70 -4.67
N GLU A 68 8.26 18.76 -3.72
CA GLU A 68 9.56 18.16 -3.40
C GLU A 68 9.85 16.91 -4.24
N ARG A 69 8.89 16.45 -5.03
CA ARG A 69 9.01 15.26 -5.88
C ARG A 69 9.67 15.63 -7.20
N ASP A 70 10.66 14.85 -7.59
CA ASP A 70 11.24 14.97 -8.93
C ASP A 70 10.30 14.40 -10.01
N GLU A 71 10.59 14.71 -11.28
CA GLU A 71 9.85 14.20 -12.44
C GLU A 71 9.87 12.66 -12.54
N GLY A 72 10.76 11.99 -11.80
CA GLY A 72 10.95 10.54 -11.78
C GLY A 72 10.26 9.83 -10.61
N TYR A 73 9.51 10.55 -9.76
CA TYR A 73 8.92 9.97 -8.55
C TYR A 73 7.85 8.91 -8.87
N ASP A 74 8.25 7.64 -8.81
CA ASP A 74 7.33 6.51 -8.99
C ASP A 74 6.71 6.08 -7.65
N TRP A 75 5.63 6.75 -7.28
CA TRP A 75 4.87 6.45 -6.07
C TRP A 75 4.36 4.99 -6.02
N ARG A 76 4.17 4.31 -7.16
CA ARG A 76 3.74 2.90 -7.19
C ARG A 76 4.86 1.98 -6.73
N GLY A 77 6.03 2.10 -7.35
CA GLY A 77 7.21 1.33 -6.95
C GLY A 77 7.57 1.59 -5.49
N ALA A 78 7.44 2.85 -5.07
CA ALA A 78 7.67 3.26 -3.70
C ALA A 78 6.66 2.57 -2.73
N TRP A 79 5.34 2.59 -2.99
CA TRP A 79 4.36 1.87 -2.15
C TRP A 79 4.65 0.38 -2.03
N LEU A 80 4.97 -0.27 -3.15
CA LEU A 80 5.31 -1.69 -3.17
C LEU A 80 6.60 -1.96 -2.37
N ALA A 81 7.62 -1.11 -2.48
CA ALA A 81 8.86 -1.23 -1.72
C ALA A 81 8.62 -1.12 -0.20
N VAL A 82 7.72 -0.25 0.23
CA VAL A 82 7.34 -0.16 1.64
C VAL A 82 6.61 -1.41 2.11
N ILE A 83 5.65 -1.93 1.34
CA ILE A 83 4.98 -3.17 1.70
C ILE A 83 6.00 -4.31 1.75
N ASP A 84 6.93 -4.37 0.81
CA ASP A 84 8.02 -5.34 0.80
C ASP A 84 8.85 -5.28 2.08
N GLN A 85 9.35 -4.09 2.42
CA GLN A 85 10.20 -3.89 3.57
C GLN A 85 9.49 -4.20 4.88
N THR A 86 8.21 -3.84 4.99
CA THR A 86 7.43 -3.99 6.23
C THR A 86 6.88 -5.39 6.45
N THR A 87 6.59 -6.11 5.37
CA THR A 87 6.02 -7.47 5.44
C THR A 87 7.06 -8.57 5.23
N GLY A 88 8.19 -8.25 4.60
CA GLY A 88 9.15 -9.23 4.11
C GLY A 88 8.69 -9.97 2.85
N ALA A 89 7.49 -9.70 2.33
CA ALA A 89 7.12 -10.14 1.00
C ALA A 89 8.05 -9.47 -0.03
N ARG A 90 8.44 -10.17 -1.08
CA ARG A 90 9.19 -9.57 -2.20
C ARG A 90 8.21 -9.40 -3.34
N LEU A 91 7.52 -8.27 -3.47
CA LEU A 91 6.52 -7.98 -4.50
C LEU A 91 7.20 -7.71 -5.86
N ASN A 92 7.96 -8.70 -6.33
CA ASN A 92 8.66 -8.70 -7.61
C ASN A 92 7.89 -9.56 -8.64
N GLY A 93 8.48 -9.75 -9.83
CA GLY A 93 7.89 -10.61 -10.87
C GLY A 93 7.66 -12.05 -10.40
N GLU A 94 8.60 -12.63 -9.66
CA GLU A 94 8.48 -14.00 -9.15
C GLU A 94 7.32 -14.14 -8.16
N TRP A 95 7.06 -13.12 -7.34
CA TRP A 95 5.92 -13.14 -6.43
C TRP A 95 4.61 -13.26 -7.19
N LEU A 96 4.44 -12.59 -8.33
CA LEU A 96 3.23 -12.70 -9.16
C LEU A 96 3.00 -14.11 -9.74
N GLU A 97 4.06 -14.89 -9.87
CA GLU A 97 4.01 -16.26 -10.41
C GLU A 97 3.72 -17.30 -9.32
N GLN A 98 3.78 -16.92 -8.04
CA GLN A 98 3.53 -17.83 -6.93
C GLN A 98 2.03 -18.11 -6.75
N ALA A 99 1.72 -19.26 -6.13
CA ALA A 99 0.35 -19.57 -5.77
C ALA A 99 -0.14 -18.60 -4.68
N HIS A 100 -1.09 -17.74 -5.03
CA HIS A 100 -1.71 -16.83 -4.08
C HIS A 100 -3.08 -17.35 -3.64
N PRO A 101 -3.23 -17.86 -2.40
CA PRO A 101 -4.41 -18.58 -1.96
C PRO A 101 -5.72 -17.76 -1.96
N TYR A 102 -5.61 -16.43 -2.12
CA TYR A 102 -6.75 -15.50 -2.07
C TYR A 102 -6.85 -14.59 -3.30
N ILE A 103 -6.08 -14.84 -4.36
CA ILE A 103 -6.22 -14.07 -5.61
C ILE A 103 -7.22 -14.78 -6.52
N THR A 104 -8.27 -14.04 -6.90
CA THR A 104 -9.13 -14.42 -8.03
C THR A 104 -8.72 -13.57 -9.22
N VAL A 105 -7.78 -14.04 -10.04
CA VAL A 105 -7.49 -13.38 -11.32
C VAL A 105 -8.63 -13.72 -12.28
N ARG A 106 -9.50 -12.75 -12.58
CA ARG A 106 -10.36 -12.86 -13.76
C ARG A 106 -9.55 -12.41 -14.97
N VAL A 107 -8.82 -13.36 -15.56
CA VAL A 107 -8.30 -13.15 -16.91
C VAL A 107 -9.53 -13.07 -17.80
N SER A 108 -9.77 -11.90 -18.40
CA SER A 108 -10.75 -11.83 -19.48
C SER A 108 -10.11 -12.57 -20.65
N ASP A 109 -10.80 -13.59 -21.17
CA ASP A 109 -10.44 -14.24 -22.43
C ASP A 109 -10.62 -13.24 -23.57
N ALA A 110 -9.72 -12.27 -23.64
CA ALA A 110 -9.62 -11.31 -24.71
C ALA A 110 -8.26 -11.53 -25.37
N VAL A 111 -8.36 -12.24 -26.50
CA VAL A 111 -7.36 -12.40 -27.57
C VAL A 111 -6.52 -13.69 -27.52
N ARG A 112 -7.16 -14.73 -28.08
CA ARG A 112 -6.70 -15.67 -29.13
C ARG A 112 -5.76 -16.83 -28.78
#